data_AF-A0A958Q6R2-F1
#
_entry.id   AF-A0A958Q6R2-F1
#
_cell.length_a   1.000
_cell.length_b   1.000
_cell.length_c   1.000
_cell.angle_alpha   90.00
_cell.angle_beta   90.00
_cell.angle_gamma   90.00
#
_symmetry.space_group_name_H-M   'P 1'
#
loop_
_entity.id
_entity.type
_entity.pdbx_description
1 polymer ?
#
loop_
_entity_poly.entity_id
_entity_poly.type
_entity_poly.pdbx_seq_one_letter_code
_entity_poly.pdbx_strand_id
1 'polypeptide(L)'
;MRITTALLSFGAVAIMFLQSSLVGIGSAIGQNEATAAAGGAGIIVAVLLFLGGALVFAVPRISLVIYIISALICYGAGYSSDFSDLTIWGYACYVLATLSFFCSSKATVKSKKPLLSLVSELESLARLREKGTLDEAQFGKQKAKLLAQM
;
A
#
# COMPACT_ATOMS: atom_id res chain seq x y z
N MET A 1 -5.31 0.98 8.05
CA MET A 1 -4.34 1.56 7.09
C MET A 1 -4.95 1.79 5.72
N ARG A 2 -5.51 0.78 5.03
CA ARG A 2 -6.08 0.94 3.66
C ARG A 2 -7.00 2.16 3.48
N ILE A 3 -8.02 2.28 4.33
CA ILE A 3 -8.98 3.41 4.32
C ILE A 3 -8.28 4.75 4.57
N THR A 4 -7.34 4.81 5.52
CA THR A 4 -6.56 6.01 5.84
C THR A 4 -5.72 6.47 4.65
N THR A 5 -5.01 5.56 4.00
CA THR A 5 -4.20 5.89 2.81
C THR A 5 -5.06 6.37 1.65
N ALA A 6 -6.21 5.72 1.42
CA ALA A 6 -7.15 6.10 0.38
C ALA A 6 -7.76 7.49 0.63
N LEU A 7 -8.17 7.77 1.88
CA LEU A 7 -8.74 9.06 2.25
C LEU A 7 -7.70 10.17 2.15
N LEU A 8 -6.46 9.91 2.57
CA LEU A 8 -5.35 10.87 2.46
C LEU A 8 -5.03 11.18 0.99
N SER A 9 -4.99 10.16 0.12
CA SER A 9 -4.78 10.35 -1.31
C SER A 9 -5.93 11.12 -1.98
N PHE A 10 -7.18 10.86 -1.61
CA PHE A 10 -8.32 11.59 -2.16
C PHE A 10 -8.34 13.06 -1.73
N GLY A 11 -8.03 13.34 -0.46
CA GLY A 11 -7.89 14.71 0.04
C GLY A 11 -6.76 15.46 -0.67
N ALA A 12 -5.63 14.80 -0.89
CA ALA A 12 -4.50 15.34 -1.64
C ALA A 12 -4.89 15.75 -3.07
N VAL A 13 -5.61 14.89 -3.80
CA VAL A 13 -6.08 15.15 -5.17
C VAL A 13 -6.98 16.39 -5.21
N ALA A 14 -7.92 16.52 -4.28
CA ALA A 14 -8.85 17.64 -4.25
C ALA A 14 -8.12 18.99 -4.10
N ILE A 15 -7.12 19.06 -3.21
CA ILE A 15 -6.33 20.27 -2.98
C ILE A 15 -5.47 20.58 -4.20
N MET A 16 -4.81 19.57 -4.77
CA MET A 16 -3.98 19.67 -5.97
C MET A 16 -4.73 20.18 -7.20
N PHE A 17 -5.96 19.70 -7.39
CA PHE A 17 -6.81 20.08 -8.51
C PHE A 17 -7.27 21.54 -8.40
N LEU A 18 -7.60 21.98 -7.18
CA LEU A 18 -7.98 23.36 -6.90
C LEU A 18 -6.80 24.32 -7.06
N GLN A 19 -5.61 23.97 -6.54
CA GLN A 19 -4.38 24.75 -6.73
C GLN A 19 -3.96 24.83 -8.20
N SER A 20 -4.03 23.72 -8.95
CA SER A 20 -3.67 23.73 -10.37
C SER A 20 -4.62 24.59 -11.22
N SER A 21 -5.91 24.60 -10.88
CA SER A 21 -6.89 25.48 -11.53
C SER A 21 -6.61 26.96 -11.24
N LEU A 22 -6.23 27.28 -10.01
CA LEU A 22 -5.85 28.64 -9.60
C LEU A 22 -4.54 29.09 -10.28
N VAL A 23 -3.54 28.21 -10.35
CA VAL A 23 -2.27 28.46 -11.06
C VAL A 23 -2.51 28.64 -12.55
N GLY A 24 -3.40 27.86 -13.16
CA GLY A 24 -3.79 28.03 -14.57
C GLY A 24 -4.44 29.38 -14.86
N ILE A 25 -5.34 29.84 -13.99
CA ILE A 25 -5.94 31.18 -14.08
C ILE A 25 -4.88 32.27 -13.87
N GLY A 26 -4.00 32.11 -12.87
CA GLY A 26 -2.89 33.02 -12.61
C GLY A 26 -1.90 33.11 -13.78
N SER A 27 -1.67 31.99 -14.49
CA SER A 27 -0.84 31.94 -15.68
C SER A 27 -1.45 32.70 -16.86
N ALA A 28 -2.78 32.64 -17.04
CA ALA A 28 -3.48 33.36 -18.10
C ALA A 28 -3.43 34.89 -17.88
N ILE A 29 -3.41 35.32 -16.62
CA ILE A 29 -3.30 36.73 -16.24
C ILE A 29 -1.85 37.23 -16.32
N GLY A 30 -0.88 36.40 -15.95
CA GLY A 30 0.55 36.76 -15.89
C GLY A 30 1.36 36.47 -17.16
N GLN A 31 0.79 35.80 -18.17
CA GLN A 31 1.45 35.36 -19.42
C GLN A 31 2.83 34.71 -19.21
N ASN A 32 2.98 33.92 -18.14
CA ASN A 32 4.24 33.30 -17.77
C ASN A 32 4.22 31.78 -18.09
N GLU A 33 5.00 31.37 -19.08
CA GLU A 33 5.13 29.97 -19.55
C GLU A 33 5.53 28.99 -18.42
N ALA A 34 6.37 29.44 -17.48
CA ALA A 34 6.77 28.65 -16.33
C ALA A 34 5.59 28.32 -15.39
N THR A 35 4.64 29.25 -15.24
CA THR A 35 3.43 29.08 -14.44
C THR A 35 2.46 28.10 -15.11
N ALA A 36 2.37 28.13 -16.44
CA ALA A 36 1.56 27.18 -17.21
C ALA A 36 2.09 25.74 -17.08
N ALA A 37 3.41 25.56 -17.17
CA ALA A 37 4.06 24.26 -17.01
C ALA A 37 3.83 23.67 -15.61
N ALA A 38 3.91 24.50 -14.56
CA ALA A 38 3.66 24.07 -13.18
C ALA A 38 2.20 23.65 -12.96
N GLY A 39 1.23 24.38 -13.52
CA GLY A 39 -0.19 24.02 -13.46
C GLY A 39 -0.50 22.68 -14.16
N GLY A 40 0.11 22.42 -15.31
CA GLY A 40 -0.03 21.15 -16.02
C GLY A 40 0.56 19.96 -15.26
N ALA A 41 1.73 20.13 -14.65
CA ALA A 41 2.36 19.10 -13.83
C ALA A 41 1.51 18.71 -12.60
N GLY A 42 0.90 19.70 -11.94
CA GLY A 42 -0.01 19.46 -10.81
C GLY A 42 -1.24 18.64 -11.18
N ILE A 43 -1.86 18.89 -12.35
CA ILE A 43 -3.00 18.10 -12.84
C ILE A 43 -2.60 16.65 -13.10
N ILE A 44 -1.45 16.43 -13.75
CA ILE A 44 -0.95 15.08 -14.02
C ILE A 44 -0.72 14.32 -12.71
N VAL A 45 -0.05 14.93 -11.73
CA VAL A 45 0.20 14.33 -10.42
C VAL A 45 -1.10 14.03 -9.67
N ALA A 46 -2.09 14.92 -9.75
CA ALA A 46 -3.42 14.71 -9.15
C ALA A 46 -4.12 13.47 -9.74
N VAL A 47 -4.09 13.29 -11.06
CA VAL A 47 -4.67 12.11 -11.72
C VAL A 47 -3.97 10.82 -11.28
N LEU A 48 -2.63 10.84 -11.19
CA LEU A 48 -1.88 9.69 -10.71
C LEU A 48 -2.17 9.37 -9.23
N LEU A 49 -2.27 10.39 -8.37
CA LEU A 49 -2.65 10.23 -6.96
C LEU A 49 -4.05 9.64 -6.82
N PHE A 50 -5.00 10.04 -7.67
CA PHE A 50 -6.36 9.50 -7.70
C PHE A 50 -6.36 8.02 -8.07
N LEU A 51 -5.65 7.66 -9.14
CA LEU A 51 -5.48 6.27 -9.57
C LEU A 51 -4.79 5.43 -8.50
N GLY A 52 -3.71 5.94 -7.90
CA GLY A 52 -3.00 5.29 -6.80
C GLY A 52 -3.89 5.08 -5.57
N GLY A 53 -4.74 6.06 -5.24
CA GLY A 53 -5.68 6.00 -4.13
C GLY A 53 -6.79 4.98 -4.35
N ALA A 54 -7.38 4.96 -5.55
CA ALA A 54 -8.40 3.98 -5.92
C ALA A 54 -7.85 2.54 -5.92
N LEU A 55 -6.62 2.36 -6.42
CA LEU A 55 -5.95 1.06 -6.51
C LEU A 55 -5.45 0.52 -5.16
N VAL A 56 -5.39 1.33 -4.09
CA VAL A 56 -5.00 0.86 -2.74
C VAL A 56 -5.95 -0.24 -2.22
N PHE A 57 -7.23 -0.20 -2.62
CA PHE A 57 -8.24 -1.18 -2.18
C PHE A 57 -8.08 -2.53 -2.87
N ALA A 58 -7.74 -2.54 -4.15
CA ALA A 58 -7.64 -3.74 -4.97
C ALA A 58 -6.23 -4.33 -4.98
N VAL A 59 -5.20 -3.51 -5.24
CA VAL A 59 -3.81 -3.96 -5.43
C VAL A 59 -2.80 -2.94 -4.85
N PRO A 60 -2.45 -3.04 -3.55
CA PRO A 60 -1.58 -2.07 -2.90
C PRO A 60 -0.17 -1.98 -3.50
N ARG A 61 0.32 -3.06 -4.14
CA ARG A 61 1.63 -3.07 -4.83
C ARG A 61 1.66 -2.14 -6.06
N ILE A 62 0.58 -2.08 -6.82
CA ILE A 62 0.50 -1.21 -8.02
C ILE A 62 0.39 0.24 -7.58
N SER A 63 -0.40 0.50 -6.54
CA SER A 63 -0.53 1.82 -5.93
C SER A 63 0.80 2.41 -5.47
N LEU A 64 1.68 1.59 -4.88
CA LEU A 64 3.04 1.99 -4.49
C LEU A 64 3.85 2.51 -5.69
N VAL A 65 3.84 1.79 -6.81
CA VAL A 65 4.58 2.18 -8.02
C VAL A 65 4.05 3.52 -8.55
N ILE A 66 2.75 3.70 -8.56
CA ILE A 66 2.10 4.95 -9.00
C ILE A 66 2.53 6.12 -8.10
N TYR A 67 2.55 5.96 -6.78
CA TYR A 67 2.99 7.03 -5.87
C TYR A 67 4.47 7.37 -6.02
N ILE A 68 5.33 6.38 -6.32
CA ILE A 68 6.75 6.64 -6.60
C ILE A 68 6.90 7.44 -7.89
N ILE A 69 6.16 7.08 -8.95
CA ILE A 69 6.18 7.83 -10.22
C ILE A 69 5.69 9.26 -10.00
N SER A 70 4.58 9.45 -9.25
CA SER A 70 4.10 10.79 -8.87
C SER A 70 5.16 11.59 -8.12
N ALA A 71 5.86 10.98 -7.15
CA ALA A 71 6.91 11.66 -6.40
C ALA A 71 8.06 12.13 -7.31
N LEU A 72 8.49 11.30 -8.26
CA LEU A 72 9.53 11.66 -9.23
C LEU A 72 9.12 12.84 -10.11
N ILE A 73 7.87 12.87 -10.58
CA ILE A 73 7.33 13.98 -11.38
C ILE A 73 7.28 15.26 -10.55
N CYS A 74 6.81 15.18 -9.30
CA CYS A 74 6.77 16.31 -8.37
C CYS A 74 8.18 16.87 -8.10
N TYR A 75 9.17 16.02 -7.86
CA TYR A 75 10.54 16.48 -7.67
C TYR A 75 11.13 17.07 -8.95
N GLY A 76 10.92 16.43 -10.10
CA GLY A 76 11.42 16.95 -11.38
C GLY A 76 10.87 18.33 -11.73
N ALA A 77 9.57 18.53 -11.53
CA ALA A 77 8.91 19.82 -11.78
C ALA A 77 9.17 20.84 -10.67
N GLY A 78 9.32 20.41 -9.40
CA GLY A 78 9.64 21.28 -8.27
C GLY A 78 11.08 21.78 -8.23
N TYR A 79 12.05 20.98 -8.71
CA TYR A 79 13.46 21.43 -8.82
C TYR A 79 13.73 22.23 -10.10
N SER A 80 12.93 22.04 -11.15
CA SER A 80 13.08 22.79 -12.41
C SER A 80 12.30 24.11 -12.44
N SER A 81 11.50 24.40 -11.42
CA SER A 81 10.67 25.62 -11.36
C SER A 81 10.75 26.27 -9.98
N ASP A 82 10.54 27.59 -9.88
CA ASP A 82 10.49 28.32 -8.60
C ASP A 82 9.27 27.96 -7.72
N PHE A 83 8.45 26.98 -8.12
CA PHE A 83 7.26 26.55 -7.40
C PHE A 83 7.60 25.54 -6.29
N SER A 84 8.02 26.07 -5.15
CA SER A 84 8.33 25.31 -3.92
C SER A 84 7.18 24.39 -3.48
N ASP A 85 5.93 24.73 -3.81
CA ASP A 85 4.74 23.95 -3.52
C ASP A 85 4.83 22.52 -4.08
N LEU A 86 5.32 22.35 -5.31
CA LEU A 86 5.39 21.04 -5.97
C LEU A 86 6.35 20.07 -5.26
N THR A 87 7.43 20.60 -4.68
CA THR A 87 8.40 19.84 -3.90
C THR A 87 7.79 19.29 -2.60
N ILE A 88 6.95 20.08 -1.92
CA ILE A 88 6.23 19.66 -0.71
C ILE A 88 5.31 18.48 -1.03
N TRP A 89 4.65 18.53 -2.19
CA TRP A 89 3.80 17.44 -2.66
C TRP A 89 4.57 16.18 -3.07
N GLY A 90 5.82 16.32 -3.51
CA GLY A 90 6.75 15.19 -3.69
C GLY A 90 6.98 14.43 -2.38
N TYR A 91 7.21 15.15 -1.28
CA TYR A 91 7.32 14.54 0.05
C TYR A 91 6.02 13.86 0.49
N ALA A 92 4.86 14.47 0.23
CA ALA A 92 3.57 13.86 0.54
C ALA A 92 3.35 12.55 -0.24
N CYS A 93 3.73 12.50 -1.52
CA CYS A 93 3.69 11.27 -2.32
C CYS A 93 4.64 10.20 -1.77
N TYR A 94 5.81 10.58 -1.28
CA TYR A 94 6.77 9.66 -0.66
C TYR A 94 6.21 9.05 0.63
N VAL A 95 5.58 9.87 1.49
CA VAL A 95 4.88 9.41 2.69
C VAL A 95 3.77 8.42 2.33
N LEU A 96 2.95 8.73 1.31
CA LEU A 96 1.92 7.83 0.79
C LEU A 96 2.49 6.50 0.26
N ALA A 97 3.64 6.53 -0.44
CA ALA A 97 4.33 5.34 -0.92
C ALA A 97 4.79 4.44 0.24
N THR A 98 5.40 5.01 1.29
CA THR A 98 5.82 4.24 2.47
C THR A 98 4.63 3.61 3.21
N LEU A 99 3.53 4.35 3.39
CA LEU A 99 2.29 3.82 3.96
C LEU A 99 1.71 2.66 3.14
N SER A 100 1.75 2.77 1.81
CA SER A 100 1.31 1.70 0.90
C SER A 100 2.20 0.46 0.98
N PHE A 101 3.52 0.64 1.14
CA PHE A 101 4.48 -0.45 1.35
C PHE A 101 4.19 -1.26 2.63
N PHE A 102 3.93 -0.58 3.75
CA PHE A 102 3.55 -1.25 4.99
C PHE A 102 2.19 -1.97 4.87
N CYS A 103 1.29 -1.46 4.03
CA CYS A 103 0.02 -2.12 3.75
C CYS A 103 0.21 -3.45 2.98
N SER A 104 1.15 -3.51 2.04
CA SER A 104 1.46 -4.75 1.30
C SER A 104 2.16 -5.80 2.18
N SER A 105 2.94 -5.41 3.18
CA SER A 105 3.74 -6.34 3.97
C SER A 105 2.94 -7.12 5.03
N LYS A 106 1.76 -6.64 5.46
CA LYS A 106 0.97 -7.34 6.50
C LYS A 106 0.11 -8.50 5.99
N ALA A 107 0.08 -8.75 4.68
CA ALA A 107 -0.81 -9.75 4.09
C ALA A 107 -0.33 -11.21 4.24
N THR A 108 0.90 -11.49 4.68
CA THR A 108 1.50 -12.83 4.52
C THR A 108 1.73 -13.66 5.78
N VAL A 109 1.39 -13.20 7.00
CA VAL A 109 1.85 -13.87 8.24
C VAL A 109 0.73 -14.54 9.07
N LYS A 110 -0.52 -14.62 8.59
CA LYS A 110 -1.63 -15.15 9.42
C LYS A 110 -1.96 -16.64 9.23
N SER A 111 -1.41 -17.35 8.22
CA SER A 111 -1.96 -18.66 7.82
C SER A 111 -1.10 -19.90 8.12
N LYS A 112 0.18 -19.79 8.49
CA LYS A 112 1.04 -20.97 8.74
C LYS A 112 1.19 -21.37 10.22
N LYS A 113 0.89 -20.47 11.16
CA LYS A 113 0.95 -20.75 12.61
C LYS A 113 0.06 -21.92 13.07
N PRO A 114 -1.19 -22.09 12.60
CA PRO A 114 -2.03 -23.19 13.09
C PRO A 114 -1.57 -24.56 12.55
N LEU A 115 -1.08 -24.63 11.32
CA LEU A 115 -0.59 -25.89 10.73
C LEU A 115 0.70 -26.39 11.39
N LEU A 116 1.63 -25.48 11.70
CA LEU A 116 2.89 -25.85 12.37
C LEU A 116 2.68 -26.42 13.77
N SER A 117 1.72 -25.88 14.53
CA SER A 117 1.36 -26.45 15.84
C SER A 117 0.72 -27.83 15.70
N LEU A 118 -0.17 -28.03 14.73
CA LEU A 118 -0.82 -29.32 14.50
C LEU A 118 0.17 -30.40 14.02
N VAL A 119 1.16 -30.03 13.20
CA VAL A 119 2.24 -30.93 12.78
C VAL A 119 3.13 -31.33 13.97
N SER A 120 3.49 -30.38 14.84
CA SER A 120 4.25 -30.70 16.05
C SER A 120 3.48 -31.59 17.03
N GLU A 121 2.15 -31.45 17.11
CA GLU A 121 1.29 -32.32 17.91
C GLU A 121 1.18 -33.73 17.31
N LEU A 122 1.08 -33.86 15.98
CA LEU A 122 1.12 -35.17 15.33
C LEU A 122 2.45 -35.89 15.57
N GLU A 123 3.57 -35.17 15.56
CA GLU A 123 4.88 -35.74 15.83
C GLU A 123 5.02 -36.21 17.29
N SER A 124 4.48 -35.45 18.25
CA SER A 124 4.49 -35.84 19.66
C SER A 124 3.62 -37.08 19.93
N LEU A 125 2.45 -37.18 19.27
CA LEU A 125 1.59 -38.36 19.35
C LEU A 125 2.23 -39.59 18.68
N ALA A 126 2.94 -39.41 17.57
CA ALA A 126 3.68 -40.50 16.92
C ALA A 126 4.79 -41.05 17.84
N ARG A 127 5.50 -40.16 18.55
CA ARG A 127 6.51 -40.55 19.57
C ARG A 127 5.88 -41.26 20.77
N LEU A 128 4.66 -40.89 21.17
CA LEU A 128 3.94 -41.58 22.26
C LEU A 128 3.39 -42.95 21.85
N ARG A 129 3.08 -43.13 20.56
CA ARG A 129 2.73 -44.44 19.98
C ARG A 129 3.96 -45.36 19.91
N GLU A 130 5.11 -44.84 19.48
CA GLU A 130 6.37 -45.60 19.41
C GLU A 130 6.82 -46.14 20.78
N LYS A 131 6.55 -45.38 21.86
CA LYS A 131 6.81 -45.80 23.25
C LYS A 131 5.84 -46.86 23.78
N GLY A 132 4.86 -47.31 22.99
CA GLY A 132 3.86 -48.32 23.39
C GLY A 132 2.84 -47.82 24.42
N THR A 133 2.87 -46.53 24.77
CA THR A 133 1.99 -45.91 25.76
C THR A 133 0.61 -45.52 25.21
N LEU A 134 0.42 -45.58 23.89
CA LEU A 134 -0.83 -45.21 23.21
C LEU A 134 -1.32 -46.36 22.34
N ASP A 135 -2.52 -46.86 22.63
CA ASP A 135 -3.21 -47.89 21.85
C ASP A 135 -3.59 -47.35 20.44
N GLU A 136 -3.53 -48.21 19.42
CA GLU A 136 -3.87 -47.87 18.02
C GLU A 136 -5.22 -47.17 17.89
N ALA A 137 -6.21 -47.59 18.68
CA ALA A 137 -7.55 -47.02 18.65
C ALA A 137 -7.57 -45.56 19.13
N GLN A 138 -6.74 -45.22 20.12
CA GLN A 138 -6.64 -43.85 20.68
C GLN A 138 -5.86 -42.93 19.73
N PHE A 139 -4.77 -43.43 19.14
CA PHE A 139 -3.96 -42.67 18.19
C PHE A 139 -4.75 -42.33 16.92
N GLY A 140 -5.47 -43.31 16.35
CA GLY A 140 -6.33 -43.09 15.19
C GLY A 140 -7.40 -42.03 15.44
N LYS A 141 -8.03 -42.05 16.63
CA LYS A 141 -9.07 -41.08 17.02
C LYS A 141 -8.51 -39.66 17.20
N GLN A 142 -7.35 -39.52 17.84
CA GLN A 142 -6.71 -38.20 18.03
C GLN A 142 -6.15 -37.63 16.72
N LYS A 143 -5.52 -38.47 15.89
CA LYS A 143 -5.04 -38.09 14.56
C LYS A 143 -6.19 -37.64 13.66
N ALA A 144 -7.31 -38.37 13.64
CA ALA A 144 -8.50 -37.98 12.85
C ALA A 144 -9.09 -36.64 13.33
N LYS A 145 -9.11 -36.40 14.65
CA LYS A 145 -9.57 -35.13 15.22
C LYS A 145 -8.67 -33.95 14.85
N LEU A 146 -7.35 -34.15 14.83
CA LEU A 146 -6.36 -33.13 14.42
C LEU A 146 -6.40 -32.87 12.91
N LEU A 147 -6.55 -33.91 12.09
CA LEU A 147 -6.70 -33.77 10.64
C LEU A 147 -8.00 -33.07 10.25
N ALA A 148 -9.06 -33.17 11.06
CA ALA A 148 -10.30 -32.42 10.86
C ALA A 148 -10.19 -30.92 11.21
N GLN A 149 -9.09 -30.49 11.84
CA GLN A 149 -8.80 -29.09 12.19
C GLN A 149 -7.81 -28.42 11.22
N MET A 150 -7.23 -29.19 10.28
CA MET A 150 -6.41 -28.69 9.16
C MET A 150 -7.29 -28.28 7.99
#